data_AF-A0A8H3AKR7-F1
#
_entry.id   AF-A0A8H3AKR7-F1
#
_cell.length_a   1.000
_cell.length_b   1.000
_cell.length_c   1.000
_cell.angle_alpha   90.00
_cell.angle_beta   90.00
_cell.angle_gamma   90.00
#
_symmetry.space_group_name_H-M   'P 1'
#
loop_
_entity.id
_entity.type
_entity.pdbx_description
1 polymer ?
#
loop_
_entity_poly.entity_id
_entity_poly.type
_entity_poly.pdbx_seq_one_letter_code
_entity_poly.pdbx_strand_id
1 'polypeptide(L)'
;MMDVILSIFAIATLAVAQDARVHVAMYNGQWKVPHTKIGLTLFLMYWIQLVLGICTASTPSVALGSAKPDPTAAPDTRHPLKARPWYAILHVFWGVSMCIIASVQVRRGYTIEWPQKRGQPASEHVNRAWKAWVIIVPVLYLSGLALLLRRQWSQERARMLNPGATPANNDKYDSVALSSPRVESNEASPPNPQDTPSSQPPKLSDLIPPHNPLLPPKSLLKPPIHAPTHHHPVALLHFRTYYHPNLEFFLHFAYHAAYALGIPLSHPARLPTKRSLFTVLKSPFIFKKAQENFEKKTHKRAVKVWDADPEVVNVWLRYLEEHMMPGVGMRVVRWERCPVGVGQARLNEVRGAVRESVAEQVRKVGERIVREETEAAKKALSVDSDKL
;
A
#
# COMPACT_ATOMS: atom_id res chain seq x y z
N MET A 1 -6.19 5.33 30.15
CA MET A 1 -7.22 5.18 29.07
C MET A 1 -8.26 4.12 29.46
N MET A 2 -7.87 2.96 30.00
CA MET A 2 -8.81 2.01 30.61
C MET A 2 -9.60 2.60 31.78
N ASP A 3 -9.01 3.46 32.62
CA ASP A 3 -9.73 4.09 33.74
C ASP A 3 -10.77 5.12 33.30
N VAL A 4 -10.55 5.74 32.14
CA VAL A 4 -11.52 6.66 31.50
C VAL A 4 -12.68 5.88 30.89
N ILE A 5 -12.40 4.70 30.34
CA ILE A 5 -13.43 3.82 29.77
C ILE A 5 -14.25 3.13 30.88
N LEU A 6 -13.61 2.72 31.98
CA LEU A 6 -14.27 2.16 33.17
C LEU A 6 -15.12 3.20 33.92
N SER A 7 -14.67 4.46 34.00
CA SER A 7 -15.47 5.55 34.58
C SER A 7 -16.65 5.96 33.70
N ILE A 8 -16.52 5.94 32.37
CA ILE A 8 -17.65 6.16 31.45
C ILE A 8 -18.67 5.01 31.52
N PHE A 9 -18.21 3.76 31.68
CA PHE A 9 -19.10 2.62 31.90
C PHE A 9 -19.80 2.70 33.26
N ALA A 10 -19.09 3.11 34.31
CA ALA A 10 -19.67 3.34 35.63
C ALA A 10 -20.73 4.44 35.58
N ILE A 11 -20.52 5.54 34.86
CA ILE A 11 -21.51 6.61 34.70
C ILE A 11 -22.71 6.16 33.85
N ALA A 12 -22.50 5.36 32.79
CA ALA A 12 -23.59 4.83 31.97
C ALA A 12 -24.41 3.74 32.68
N THR A 13 -23.80 2.91 33.52
CA THR A 13 -24.51 1.94 34.37
C THR A 13 -25.16 2.61 35.57
N LEU A 14 -24.58 3.66 36.13
CA LEU A 14 -25.23 4.50 37.16
C LEU A 14 -26.41 5.29 36.58
N ALA A 15 -26.34 5.74 35.32
CA ALA A 15 -27.45 6.42 34.64
C ALA A 15 -28.61 5.48 34.25
N VAL A 16 -28.35 4.17 34.12
CA VAL A 16 -29.39 3.15 33.93
C VAL A 16 -29.90 2.60 35.28
N ALA A 17 -29.08 2.67 36.34
CA ALA A 17 -29.47 2.29 37.70
C ALA A 17 -30.14 3.44 38.49
N GLN A 18 -29.92 4.70 38.13
CA GLN A 18 -30.59 5.86 38.70
C GLN A 18 -31.86 6.20 37.92
N ASP A 19 -32.91 5.46 38.23
CA ASP A 19 -34.27 6.02 38.35
C ASP A 19 -34.35 7.01 39.55
N ALA A 20 -33.38 7.92 39.65
CA ALA A 20 -33.20 8.78 40.80
C ALA A 20 -32.84 10.21 40.38
N ARG A 21 -33.89 11.04 40.31
CA ARG A 21 -33.86 12.48 40.64
C ARG A 21 -32.96 13.39 39.78
N VAL A 22 -33.17 13.42 38.46
CA VAL A 22 -32.87 14.64 37.68
C VAL A 22 -34.10 15.55 37.71
N HIS A 23 -34.22 16.30 38.81
CA HIS A 23 -35.03 17.51 38.85
C HIS A 23 -34.35 18.60 38.00
N VAL A 24 -34.58 18.56 36.69
CA VAL A 24 -34.34 19.71 35.81
C VAL A 24 -35.65 19.95 35.06
N ALA A 25 -36.45 20.87 35.60
CA ALA A 25 -37.66 21.46 35.04
C ALA A 25 -38.78 20.50 34.57
N MET A 26 -39.34 19.71 35.50
CA MET A 26 -40.66 19.08 35.35
C MET A 26 -41.72 19.93 36.06
N TYR A 27 -42.49 20.72 35.32
CA TYR A 27 -43.79 21.21 35.79
C TYR A 27 -44.89 20.41 35.06
N ASN A 28 -45.69 19.66 35.81
CA ASN A 28 -46.80 18.82 35.33
C ASN A 28 -46.47 17.67 34.35
N GLY A 29 -45.26 17.09 34.39
CA GLY A 29 -44.99 15.74 33.86
C GLY A 29 -45.28 15.51 32.36
N GLN A 30 -45.44 16.57 31.57
CA GLN A 30 -45.88 16.49 30.17
C GLN A 30 -44.95 17.33 29.28
N TRP A 31 -44.01 16.68 28.60
CA TRP A 31 -43.32 17.30 27.48
C TRP A 31 -44.32 17.52 26.33
N LYS A 32 -44.79 18.76 26.11
CA LYS A 32 -45.62 19.16 24.95
C LYS A 32 -44.79 19.41 23.67
N VAL A 33 -43.70 18.66 23.46
CA VAL A 33 -42.93 18.77 22.21
C VAL A 33 -43.47 17.71 21.25
N PRO A 34 -44.28 18.00 20.22
CA PRO A 34 -44.79 16.95 19.33
C PRO A 34 -43.65 16.17 18.65
N HIS A 35 -43.86 14.90 18.30
CA HIS A 35 -42.89 14.08 17.54
C HIS A 35 -42.34 14.80 16.31
N THR A 36 -43.12 15.71 15.71
CA THR A 36 -42.73 16.56 14.58
C THR A 36 -41.56 17.49 14.92
N LYS A 37 -41.51 18.06 16.14
CA LYS A 37 -40.39 18.90 16.57
C LYS A 37 -39.13 18.08 16.83
N ILE A 38 -39.24 16.91 17.48
CA ILE A 38 -38.10 16.01 17.69
C ILE A 38 -37.59 15.47 16.34
N GLY A 39 -38.50 15.16 15.41
CA GLY A 39 -38.16 14.73 14.05
C GLY A 39 -37.45 15.81 13.25
N LEU A 40 -37.91 17.06 13.36
CA LEU A 40 -37.23 18.21 12.75
C LEU A 40 -35.83 18.43 13.36
N THR A 41 -35.68 18.29 14.68
CA THR A 41 -34.37 18.35 15.34
C THR A 41 -33.44 17.26 14.83
N LEU A 42 -33.90 16.00 14.72
CA LEU A 42 -33.10 14.91 14.17
C LEU A 42 -32.73 15.13 12.69
N PHE A 43 -33.64 15.71 11.91
CA PHE A 43 -33.39 16.08 10.53
C PHE A 43 -32.29 17.14 10.40
N LEU A 44 -32.30 18.17 11.25
CA LEU A 44 -31.24 19.18 11.30
C LEU A 44 -29.90 18.59 11.80
N MET A 45 -29.95 17.75 12.83
CA MET A 45 -28.77 17.05 13.36
C MET A 45 -28.12 16.15 12.30
N TYR A 46 -28.91 15.52 11.43
CA TYR A 46 -28.42 14.70 10.32
C TYR A 46 -27.60 15.51 9.31
N TRP A 47 -28.07 16.69 8.91
CA TRP A 47 -27.31 17.56 8.01
C TRP A 47 -25.98 18.02 8.63
N ILE A 48 -25.97 18.35 9.93
CA ILE A 48 -24.73 18.66 10.66
C ILE A 48 -23.79 17.44 10.68
N GLN A 49 -24.32 16.24 10.92
CA GLN A 49 -23.55 15.00 10.91
C GLN A 49 -22.95 14.71 9.54
N LEU A 50 -23.69 14.97 8.45
CA LEU A 50 -23.22 14.80 7.07
C LEU A 50 -22.05 15.74 6.76
N VAL A 51 -22.17 17.02 7.13
CA VAL A 51 -21.09 18.01 6.93
C VAL A 51 -19.85 17.63 7.73
N LEU A 52 -19.99 17.26 9.01
CA LEU A 52 -18.88 16.76 9.83
C LEU A 52 -18.23 15.49 9.22
N GLY A 53 -19.05 14.60 8.65
CA GLY A 53 -18.57 13.41 7.94
C GLY A 53 -17.74 13.75 6.70
N ILE A 54 -18.20 14.68 5.88
CA ILE A 54 -17.46 15.16 4.70
C ILE A 54 -16.16 15.85 5.12
N CYS A 55 -16.19 16.71 6.15
CA CYS A 55 -14.99 17.38 6.68
C CYS A 55 -13.96 16.40 7.26
N THR A 56 -14.40 15.32 7.92
CA THR A 56 -13.48 14.28 8.43
C THR A 56 -12.88 13.41 7.33
N ALA A 57 -13.61 13.20 6.22
CA ALA A 57 -13.11 12.45 5.07
C ALA A 57 -12.15 13.26 4.18
N SER A 58 -12.37 14.57 4.07
CA SER A 58 -11.57 15.47 3.21
C SER A 58 -10.29 16.00 3.85
N THR A 59 -10.09 15.78 5.16
CA THR A 59 -8.93 16.31 5.88
C THR A 59 -7.83 15.26 6.00
N PRO A 60 -6.66 15.47 5.36
CA PRO A 60 -5.52 14.58 5.54
C PRO A 60 -5.07 14.65 7.00
N SER A 61 -4.81 13.50 7.63
CA SER A 61 -4.38 13.45 9.02
C SER A 61 -3.03 14.17 9.18
N VAL A 62 -3.05 15.40 9.70
CA VAL A 62 -1.87 16.23 9.95
C VAL A 62 -1.11 15.65 11.15
N ALA A 63 0.21 15.47 11.00
CA ALA A 63 1.08 15.09 12.11
C ALA A 63 1.14 16.27 13.09
N LEU A 64 0.77 16.03 14.36
CA LEU A 64 0.82 17.08 15.37
C LEU A 64 2.29 17.29 15.77
N GLY A 65 2.86 18.43 15.37
CA GLY A 65 4.11 18.96 15.91
C GLY A 65 5.34 18.79 15.00
N SER A 66 5.91 19.92 14.61
CA SER A 66 7.30 20.10 14.17
C SER A 66 8.26 20.03 15.37
N ALA A 67 8.08 19.06 16.27
CA ALA A 67 8.97 18.90 17.42
C ALA A 67 10.21 18.12 16.96
N LYS A 68 11.39 18.75 17.06
CA LYS A 68 12.68 18.10 16.82
C LYS A 68 12.78 16.88 17.74
N PRO A 69 13.05 15.67 17.23
CA PRO A 69 13.08 14.48 18.07
C PRO A 69 14.21 14.60 19.11
N ASP A 70 13.86 14.41 20.38
CA ASP A 70 14.81 14.36 21.49
C ASP A 70 15.77 13.17 21.28
N PRO A 71 17.09 13.39 21.17
CA PRO A 71 18.05 12.32 20.92
C PRO A 71 18.20 11.34 22.11
N THR A 72 17.65 11.67 23.28
CA THR A 72 17.78 10.85 24.50
C THR A 72 16.59 9.91 24.78
N ALA A 73 15.51 10.02 24.02
CA ALA A 73 14.31 9.19 24.22
C ALA A 73 14.43 7.78 23.60
N ALA A 74 13.86 6.79 24.29
CA ALA A 74 13.82 5.38 23.89
C ALA A 74 13.16 5.19 22.50
N PRO A 75 13.59 4.18 21.71
CA PRO A 75 13.22 4.03 20.29
C PRO A 75 11.72 3.77 20.03
N ASP A 76 10.95 3.50 21.07
CA ASP A 76 9.50 3.26 21.08
C ASP A 76 8.63 4.55 21.03
N THR A 77 9.23 5.73 21.29
CA THR A 77 8.50 7.02 21.34
C THR A 77 8.66 7.90 20.09
N ARG A 78 9.35 7.41 19.05
CA ARG A 78 9.73 8.20 17.85
C ARG A 78 8.63 8.40 16.79
N HIS A 79 7.40 8.00 17.03
CA HIS A 79 6.28 8.30 16.14
C HIS A 79 5.47 9.46 16.71
N PRO A 80 5.33 10.61 15.99
CA PRO A 80 4.43 11.65 16.43
C PRO A 80 3.03 11.03 16.52
N LEU A 81 2.42 11.10 17.71
CA LEU A 81 1.03 10.71 17.90
C LEU A 81 0.21 11.46 16.85
N LYS A 82 -0.34 10.73 15.90
CA LYS A 82 -1.16 11.29 14.83
C LYS A 82 -2.48 11.71 15.45
N ALA A 83 -2.53 12.91 16.01
CA ALA A 83 -3.72 13.43 16.65
C ALA A 83 -4.82 13.51 15.59
N ARG A 84 -5.92 12.80 15.84
CA ARG A 84 -7.13 13.02 15.06
C ARG A 84 -7.60 14.44 15.34
N PRO A 85 -8.01 15.20 14.32
CA PRO A 85 -8.54 16.53 14.54
C PRO A 85 -9.75 16.48 15.48
N TRP A 86 -9.92 17.51 16.31
CA TRP A 86 -10.96 17.57 17.34
C TRP A 86 -12.39 17.33 16.79
N TYR A 87 -12.65 17.76 15.55
CA TYR A 87 -13.94 17.54 14.89
C TYR A 87 -14.24 16.07 14.54
N ALA A 88 -13.23 15.19 14.47
CA ALA A 88 -13.44 13.75 14.28
C ALA A 88 -14.00 13.09 15.55
N ILE A 89 -13.55 13.55 16.72
CA ILE A 89 -14.10 13.14 18.01
C ILE A 89 -15.54 13.67 18.13
N LEU A 90 -15.74 14.94 17.77
CA LEU A 90 -17.06 15.57 17.76
C LEU A 90 -18.07 14.82 16.86
N HIS A 91 -17.67 14.38 15.66
CA HIS A 91 -18.51 13.60 14.74
C HIS A 91 -19.02 12.29 15.37
N VAL A 92 -18.17 11.58 16.13
CA VAL A 92 -18.57 10.33 16.82
C VAL A 92 -19.56 10.64 17.94
N PHE A 93 -19.28 11.63 18.78
CA PHE A 93 -20.17 12.01 19.88
C PHE A 93 -21.53 12.52 19.36
N TRP A 94 -21.53 13.30 18.28
CA TRP A 94 -22.75 13.82 17.66
C TRP A 94 -23.60 12.70 17.06
N GLY A 95 -22.98 11.74 16.36
CA GLY A 95 -23.65 10.56 15.83
C GLY A 95 -24.29 9.68 16.90
N VAL A 96 -23.58 9.42 18.00
CA VAL A 96 -24.12 8.65 19.15
C VAL A 96 -25.30 9.39 19.79
N SER A 97 -25.18 10.71 19.97
CA SER A 97 -26.26 11.54 20.53
C SER A 97 -27.52 11.50 19.65
N MET A 98 -27.36 11.52 18.33
CA MET A 98 -28.46 11.38 17.36
C MET A 98 -29.17 10.02 17.49
N CYS A 99 -28.43 8.92 17.62
CA CYS A 99 -29.02 7.59 17.82
C CYS A 99 -29.82 7.47 19.13
N ILE A 100 -29.35 8.12 20.21
CA ILE A 100 -30.05 8.15 21.49
C ILE A 100 -31.37 8.93 21.36
N ILE A 101 -31.31 10.13 20.78
CA ILE A 101 -32.51 10.99 20.61
C ILE A 101 -33.54 10.32 19.69
N ALA A 102 -33.09 9.65 18.62
CA ALA A 102 -33.97 8.86 17.75
C ALA A 102 -34.65 7.70 18.49
N SER A 103 -33.91 6.98 19.34
CA SER A 103 -34.45 5.88 20.14
C SER A 103 -35.52 6.36 21.14
N VAL A 104 -35.32 7.54 21.73
CA VAL A 104 -36.30 8.22 22.62
C VAL A 104 -37.52 8.69 21.83
N GLN A 105 -37.34 9.22 20.62
CA GLN A 105 -38.44 9.63 19.75
C GLN A 105 -39.35 8.44 19.41
N VAL A 106 -38.77 7.31 19.01
CA VAL A 106 -39.51 6.08 18.71
C VAL A 106 -40.27 5.61 19.94
N ARG A 107 -39.62 5.57 21.11
CA ARG A 107 -40.26 5.19 22.38
C ARG A 107 -41.50 6.03 22.65
N ARG A 108 -41.35 7.35 22.54
CA ARG A 108 -42.42 8.30 22.83
C ARG A 108 -43.56 8.23 21.81
N GLY A 109 -43.25 8.00 20.53
CA GLY A 109 -44.24 7.90 19.46
C GLY A 109 -45.26 6.79 19.73
N TYR A 110 -44.82 5.59 20.10
CA TYR A 110 -45.75 4.49 20.35
C TYR A 110 -46.34 4.45 21.78
N THR A 111 -45.72 5.09 22.77
CA THR A 111 -46.25 5.11 24.15
C THR A 111 -47.23 6.24 24.43
N ILE A 112 -47.07 7.41 23.80
CA ILE A 112 -47.88 8.60 24.08
C ILE A 112 -48.80 8.93 22.91
N GLU A 113 -48.26 9.06 21.71
CA GLU A 113 -49.01 9.59 20.56
C GLU A 113 -49.87 8.53 19.87
N TRP A 114 -49.41 7.27 19.86
CA TRP A 114 -50.18 6.16 19.31
C TRP A 114 -51.50 5.92 20.06
N PRO A 115 -51.53 5.83 21.41
CA PRO A 115 -52.78 5.76 22.15
C PRO A 115 -53.69 6.98 21.92
N GLN A 116 -53.11 8.18 21.80
CA GLN A 116 -53.87 9.41 21.53
C GLN A 116 -54.55 9.40 20.14
N LYS A 117 -53.92 8.81 19.12
CA LYS A 117 -54.48 8.76 17.75
C LYS A 117 -55.41 7.58 17.49
N ARG A 118 -55.14 6.42 18.10
CA ARG A 118 -55.88 5.17 17.84
C ARG A 118 -56.84 4.76 18.96
N GLY A 119 -56.82 5.46 20.10
CA GLY A 119 -57.64 5.14 21.27
C GLY A 119 -57.28 3.81 21.95
N GLN A 120 -56.18 3.18 21.55
CA GLN A 120 -55.74 1.88 22.07
C GLN A 120 -54.23 1.88 22.31
N PRO A 121 -53.74 1.21 23.38
CA PRO A 121 -52.32 1.09 23.63
C PRO A 121 -51.62 0.31 22.52
N ALA A 122 -50.34 0.63 22.27
CA ALA A 122 -49.51 -0.16 21.36
C ALA A 122 -49.32 -1.59 21.92
N SER A 123 -49.15 -2.57 21.03
CA SER A 123 -49.01 -3.96 21.45
C SER A 123 -47.73 -4.21 22.26
N GLU A 124 -47.80 -5.15 23.20
CA GLU A 124 -46.68 -5.58 24.05
C GLU A 124 -45.44 -5.98 23.22
N HIS A 125 -45.67 -6.51 22.01
CA HIS A 125 -44.64 -6.90 21.06
C HIS A 125 -43.79 -5.71 20.59
N VAL A 126 -44.39 -4.53 20.38
CA VAL A 126 -43.66 -3.31 19.99
C VAL A 126 -42.73 -2.86 21.12
N ASN A 127 -43.20 -2.95 22.36
CA ASN A 127 -42.40 -2.63 23.54
C ASN A 127 -41.20 -3.58 23.72
N ARG A 128 -41.43 -4.89 23.53
CA ARG A 128 -40.37 -5.91 23.56
C ARG A 128 -39.37 -5.73 22.43
N ALA A 129 -39.85 -5.44 21.21
CA ALA A 129 -39.00 -5.18 20.05
C ALA A 129 -38.12 -3.95 20.27
N TRP A 130 -38.66 -2.85 20.77
CA TRP A 130 -37.87 -1.65 21.08
C TRP A 130 -36.80 -1.92 22.15
N LYS A 131 -37.15 -2.61 23.24
CA LYS A 131 -36.17 -3.01 24.29
C LYS A 131 -35.05 -3.87 23.71
N ALA A 132 -35.40 -4.85 22.86
CA ALA A 132 -34.43 -5.70 22.19
C ALA A 132 -33.49 -4.87 21.29
N TRP A 133 -34.02 -3.95 20.50
CA TRP A 133 -33.24 -3.08 19.61
C TRP A 133 -32.27 -2.14 20.35
N VAL A 134 -32.71 -1.56 21.47
CA VAL A 134 -31.87 -0.69 22.32
C VAL A 134 -30.68 -1.45 22.93
N ILE A 135 -30.79 -2.75 23.12
CA ILE A 135 -29.71 -3.61 23.66
C ILE A 135 -28.84 -4.18 22.54
N ILE A 136 -29.47 -4.72 21.50
CA ILE A 136 -28.80 -5.43 20.41
C ILE A 136 -27.86 -4.50 19.63
N VAL A 137 -28.28 -3.27 19.31
CA VAL A 137 -27.48 -2.36 18.49
C VAL A 137 -26.17 -1.95 19.17
N PRO A 138 -26.14 -1.49 20.44
CA PRO A 138 -24.89 -1.21 21.14
C PRO A 138 -24.01 -2.44 21.31
N VAL A 139 -24.58 -3.61 21.60
CA VAL A 139 -23.82 -4.86 21.76
C VAL A 139 -23.17 -5.29 20.44
N LEU A 140 -23.88 -5.20 19.31
CA LEU A 140 -23.33 -5.48 17.98
C LEU A 140 -22.26 -4.45 17.60
N TYR A 141 -22.46 -3.18 17.92
CA TYR A 141 -21.46 -2.13 17.65
C TYR A 141 -20.17 -2.34 18.46
N LEU A 142 -20.28 -2.63 19.76
CA LEU A 142 -19.13 -2.88 20.64
C LEU A 142 -18.40 -4.18 20.30
N SER A 143 -19.13 -5.26 19.97
CA SER A 143 -18.52 -6.51 19.51
C SER A 143 -17.80 -6.33 18.16
N GLY A 144 -18.40 -5.58 17.24
CA GLY A 144 -17.75 -5.17 15.99
C GLY A 144 -16.48 -4.35 16.24
N LEU A 145 -16.53 -3.38 17.15
CA LEU A 145 -15.37 -2.57 17.54
C LEU A 145 -14.27 -3.42 18.18
N ALA A 146 -14.60 -4.36 19.07
CA ALA A 146 -13.64 -5.25 19.72
C ALA A 146 -12.93 -6.19 18.72
N LEU A 147 -13.67 -6.72 17.73
CA LEU A 147 -13.11 -7.57 16.68
C LEU A 147 -12.24 -6.77 15.71
N LEU A 148 -12.65 -5.55 15.35
CA LEU A 148 -11.91 -4.67 14.47
C LEU A 148 -10.66 -4.07 15.14
N LEU A 149 -10.72 -3.69 16.42
CA LEU A 149 -9.54 -3.25 17.18
C LEU A 149 -8.51 -4.36 17.28
N ARG A 150 -8.92 -5.61 17.49
CA ARG A 150 -8.00 -6.75 17.51
C ARG A 150 -7.30 -6.92 16.15
N ARG A 151 -8.04 -6.74 15.05
CA ARG A 151 -7.48 -6.79 13.69
C ARG A 151 -6.59 -5.58 13.40
N GLN A 152 -6.97 -4.38 13.84
CA GLN A 152 -6.21 -3.15 13.69
C GLN A 152 -4.92 -3.19 14.50
N TRP A 153 -4.94 -3.64 15.75
CA TRP A 153 -3.74 -3.86 16.56
C TRP A 153 -2.83 -4.94 15.98
N SER A 154 -3.40 -5.98 15.35
CA SER A 154 -2.58 -6.95 14.62
C SER A 154 -1.88 -6.31 13.41
N GLN A 155 -2.54 -5.37 12.72
CA GLN A 155 -1.98 -4.64 11.58
C GLN A 155 -0.97 -3.58 12.02
N GLU A 156 -1.23 -2.88 13.14
CA GLU A 156 -0.32 -1.90 13.74
C GLU A 156 0.91 -2.57 14.34
N ARG A 157 0.78 -3.71 15.06
CA ARG A 157 1.92 -4.53 15.50
C ARG A 157 2.74 -5.05 14.32
N ALA A 158 2.08 -5.46 13.23
CA ALA A 158 2.79 -5.89 12.02
C ALA A 158 3.56 -4.74 11.33
N ARG A 159 3.05 -3.49 11.40
CA ARG A 159 3.73 -2.28 10.92
C ARG A 159 4.88 -1.86 11.84
N MET A 160 4.72 -1.97 13.16
CA MET A 160 5.78 -1.70 14.15
C MET A 160 6.95 -2.69 14.01
N LEU A 161 6.68 -3.95 13.68
CA LEU A 161 7.70 -4.98 13.44
C LEU A 161 8.36 -4.88 12.05
N ASN A 162 7.79 -4.14 11.09
CA ASN A 162 8.36 -3.90 9.76
C ASN A 162 8.05 -2.47 9.26
N PRO A 163 8.84 -1.46 9.69
CA PRO A 163 8.59 -0.05 9.35
C PRO A 163 8.68 0.28 7.86
N GLY A 164 9.19 -0.62 7.02
CA GLY A 164 9.39 -0.43 5.57
C GLY A 164 8.41 -1.18 4.65
N ALA A 165 7.37 -1.82 5.19
CA ALA A 165 6.40 -2.55 4.37
C ALA A 165 5.23 -1.63 3.96
N THR A 166 5.20 -1.21 2.69
CA THR A 166 4.02 -0.55 2.10
C THR A 166 2.85 -1.54 1.99
N PRO A 167 1.59 -1.10 2.20
CA PRO A 167 0.42 -1.92 1.90
C PRO A 167 0.38 -2.21 0.40
N ALA A 168 0.05 -3.45 0.02
CA ALA A 168 -0.17 -3.81 -1.37
C ALA A 168 -1.40 -3.05 -1.88
N ASN A 169 -1.15 -1.90 -2.52
CA ASN A 169 -2.18 -1.20 -3.28
C ASN A 169 -2.13 -1.74 -4.71
N ASN A 170 -3.23 -2.35 -5.14
CA ASN A 170 -3.40 -3.00 -6.44
C ASN A 170 -3.77 -1.98 -7.53
N ASP A 171 -3.07 -0.85 -7.58
CA ASP A 171 -3.31 0.14 -8.62
C ASP A 171 -2.11 0.20 -9.57
N LYS A 172 -2.29 -0.49 -10.69
CA LYS A 172 -1.92 -0.05 -12.04
C LYS A 172 -0.49 0.47 -12.25
N TYR A 173 0.40 -0.41 -12.71
CA TYR A 173 1.60 -0.01 -13.43
C TYR A 173 1.30 0.00 -14.93
N ASP A 174 0.95 1.18 -15.45
CA ASP A 174 1.09 1.49 -16.87
C ASP A 174 2.60 1.58 -17.17
N SER A 175 3.03 0.77 -18.12
CA SER A 175 4.40 0.70 -18.62
C SER A 175 4.75 1.97 -19.40
N VAL A 176 5.62 2.81 -18.85
CA VAL A 176 6.37 3.80 -19.62
C VAL A 176 7.84 3.46 -19.45
N ALA A 177 8.41 2.83 -20.47
CA ALA A 177 9.84 2.74 -20.64
C ALA A 177 10.39 4.16 -20.77
N LEU A 178 11.14 4.61 -19.76
CA LEU A 178 11.89 5.86 -19.84
C LEU A 178 13.36 5.49 -20.05
N SER A 179 13.85 5.80 -21.24
CA SER A 179 15.25 5.82 -21.62
C SER A 179 16.04 6.73 -20.67
N SER A 180 17.13 6.21 -20.10
CA SER A 180 18.06 6.98 -19.26
C SER A 180 18.71 8.14 -20.03
N PRO A 181 19.13 9.22 -19.33
CA PRO A 181 19.84 10.33 -19.95
C PRO A 181 21.24 9.89 -20.38
N ARG A 182 21.65 10.34 -21.57
CA ARG A 182 23.02 10.18 -22.08
C ARG A 182 23.96 11.07 -21.25
N VAL A 183 24.83 10.46 -20.46
CA VAL A 183 25.93 11.16 -19.80
C VAL A 183 26.96 11.53 -20.85
N GLU A 184 27.13 12.82 -21.12
CA GLU A 184 28.26 13.36 -21.86
C GLU A 184 29.54 13.16 -21.03
N SER A 185 30.45 12.34 -21.55
CA SER A 185 31.80 12.20 -21.02
C SER A 185 32.63 13.41 -21.41
N ASN A 186 33.13 14.15 -20.42
CA ASN A 186 34.14 15.19 -20.62
C ASN A 186 35.37 14.60 -21.33
N GLU A 187 35.74 15.19 -22.46
CA GLU A 187 36.95 14.88 -23.23
C GLU A 187 38.19 15.16 -22.38
N ALA A 188 38.97 14.11 -22.11
CA ALA A 188 40.35 14.25 -21.65
C ALA A 188 41.27 14.46 -22.86
N SER A 189 42.21 15.39 -22.74
CA SER A 189 43.20 15.73 -23.78
C SER A 189 44.05 14.52 -24.20
N PRO A 190 44.48 14.43 -25.47
CA PRO A 190 45.25 13.30 -25.97
C PRO A 190 46.68 13.31 -25.40
N PRO A 191 47.26 12.14 -25.06
CA PRO A 191 48.67 12.04 -24.70
C PRO A 191 49.57 12.09 -25.94
N ASN A 192 50.78 12.59 -25.70
CA ASN A 192 51.87 12.89 -26.64
C ASN A 192 52.33 11.65 -27.48
N PRO A 193 52.54 11.77 -28.80
CA PRO A 193 52.81 10.62 -29.67
C PRO A 193 54.30 10.37 -29.87
N GLN A 194 55.04 9.95 -28.84
CA GLN A 194 56.39 9.40 -29.00
C GLN A 194 56.66 8.37 -27.90
N ASP A 195 56.21 7.13 -28.13
CA ASP A 195 56.81 5.88 -27.65
C ASP A 195 55.99 4.73 -28.23
N THR A 196 56.38 4.27 -29.42
CA THR A 196 55.72 3.15 -30.11
C THR A 196 56.56 1.89 -29.95
N PRO A 197 56.34 1.02 -28.95
CA PRO A 197 56.66 -0.39 -29.12
C PRO A 197 55.56 -1.01 -29.98
N SER A 198 55.97 -1.74 -31.01
CA SER A 198 55.07 -2.50 -31.89
C SER A 198 54.13 -3.39 -31.06
N SER A 199 52.88 -2.96 -30.88
CA SER A 199 51.85 -3.75 -30.20
C SER A 199 50.82 -4.20 -31.22
N GLN A 200 51.05 -5.38 -31.80
CA GLN A 200 49.96 -6.13 -32.43
C GLN A 200 48.86 -6.33 -31.37
N PRO A 201 47.56 -6.18 -31.70
CA PRO A 201 46.50 -6.50 -30.75
C PRO A 201 46.70 -7.92 -30.22
N PRO A 202 46.60 -8.17 -28.90
CA PRO A 202 46.83 -9.49 -28.34
C PRO A 202 45.90 -10.48 -29.04
N LYS A 203 46.45 -11.60 -29.52
CA LYS A 203 45.66 -12.62 -30.17
C LYS A 203 44.67 -13.17 -29.14
N LEU A 204 43.45 -13.51 -29.56
CA LEU A 204 42.39 -14.02 -28.67
C LEU A 204 42.86 -15.23 -27.84
N SER A 205 43.80 -16.02 -28.38
CA SER A 205 44.48 -17.13 -27.71
C SER A 205 45.27 -16.73 -26.47
N ASP A 206 45.78 -15.50 -26.41
CA ASP A 206 46.68 -15.02 -25.37
C ASP A 206 45.89 -14.42 -24.19
N LEU A 207 44.63 -14.05 -24.42
CA LEU A 207 43.70 -13.51 -23.41
C LEU A 207 42.95 -14.60 -22.65
N ILE A 208 42.93 -15.83 -23.17
CA ILE A 208 42.26 -16.98 -22.55
C ILE A 208 43.34 -17.87 -21.96
N PRO A 209 43.51 -17.90 -20.63
CA PRO A 209 44.43 -18.83 -19.99
C PRO A 209 44.10 -20.26 -20.46
N PRO A 210 45.11 -21.09 -20.81
CA PRO A 210 44.86 -22.45 -21.26
C PRO A 210 44.03 -23.20 -20.20
N HIS A 211 42.97 -23.87 -20.63
CA HIS A 211 42.12 -24.64 -19.72
C HIS A 211 42.94 -25.79 -19.13
N ASN A 212 43.27 -25.70 -17.83
CA ASN A 212 43.93 -26.78 -17.14
C ASN A 212 42.95 -27.96 -16.98
N PRO A 213 43.18 -29.11 -17.65
CA PRO A 213 42.25 -30.24 -17.62
C PRO A 213 42.12 -30.90 -16.23
N LEU A 214 43.03 -30.58 -15.30
CA LEU A 214 42.98 -31.03 -13.92
C LEU A 214 41.96 -30.25 -13.07
N LEU A 215 41.57 -29.05 -13.52
CA LEU A 215 40.60 -28.23 -12.80
C LEU A 215 39.19 -28.48 -13.35
N PRO A 216 38.21 -28.77 -12.48
CA PRO A 216 36.83 -28.89 -12.93
C PRO A 216 36.34 -27.56 -13.53
N PRO A 217 35.39 -27.60 -14.47
CA PRO A 217 34.83 -26.39 -15.04
C PRO A 217 34.23 -25.49 -13.96
N LYS A 218 34.32 -24.17 -14.15
CA LYS A 218 33.84 -23.15 -13.19
C LYS A 218 32.37 -23.34 -12.80
N SER A 219 31.57 -23.97 -13.67
CA SER A 219 30.17 -24.31 -13.41
C SER A 219 29.97 -25.37 -12.32
N LEU A 220 30.92 -26.28 -12.10
CA LEU A 220 30.84 -27.26 -11.02
C LEU A 220 31.33 -26.71 -9.68
N LEU A 221 32.14 -25.66 -9.74
CA LEU A 221 32.65 -24.99 -8.55
C LEU A 221 31.58 -24.08 -7.94
N LYS A 222 31.68 -23.87 -6.63
CA LYS A 222 30.86 -22.89 -5.93
C LYS A 222 31.19 -21.49 -6.48
N PRO A 223 30.18 -20.66 -6.79
CA PRO A 223 30.44 -19.35 -7.36
C PRO A 223 31.23 -18.48 -6.38
N PRO A 224 32.31 -17.82 -6.84
CA PRO A 224 33.02 -16.85 -6.03
C PRO A 224 32.15 -15.59 -5.79
N ILE A 225 32.45 -14.86 -4.73
CA ILE A 225 31.70 -13.68 -4.29
C ILE A 225 32.69 -12.54 -4.07
N HIS A 226 32.39 -11.36 -4.63
CA HIS A 226 33.17 -10.14 -4.39
C HIS A 226 32.91 -9.59 -2.98
N ALA A 227 33.95 -9.11 -2.33
CA ALA A 227 33.82 -8.44 -1.03
C ALA A 227 33.21 -7.03 -1.23
N PRO A 228 32.23 -6.61 -0.41
CA PRO A 228 31.70 -5.25 -0.44
C PRO A 228 32.72 -4.25 0.11
N THR A 229 32.80 -3.06 -0.49
CA THR A 229 33.72 -1.99 -0.09
C THR A 229 33.14 -1.09 1.00
N HIS A 230 31.87 -0.68 0.85
CA HIS A 230 31.20 0.32 1.69
C HIS A 230 29.96 -0.22 2.43
N HIS A 231 29.58 -1.47 2.16
CA HIS A 231 28.43 -2.14 2.78
C HIS A 231 27.10 -1.39 2.60
N HIS A 232 26.92 -0.75 1.44
CA HIS A 232 25.70 -0.05 1.09
C HIS A 232 24.70 -1.00 0.41
N PRO A 233 23.53 -1.27 1.01
CA PRO A 233 22.57 -2.18 0.41
C PRO A 233 21.87 -1.50 -0.77
N VAL A 234 21.92 -2.12 -1.94
CA VAL A 234 21.33 -1.60 -3.19
C VAL A 234 20.05 -2.37 -3.54
N ALA A 235 20.08 -3.69 -3.41
CA ALA A 235 18.90 -4.52 -3.65
C ALA A 235 18.85 -5.75 -2.74
N LEU A 236 17.66 -6.30 -2.55
CA LEU A 236 17.40 -7.52 -1.81
C LEU A 236 16.46 -8.42 -2.61
N LEU A 237 17.00 -9.52 -3.10
CA LEU A 237 16.29 -10.53 -3.86
C LEU A 237 15.74 -11.57 -2.90
N HIS A 238 14.43 -11.80 -2.97
CA HIS A 238 13.74 -12.85 -2.25
C HIS A 238 13.26 -13.91 -3.22
N PHE A 239 13.80 -15.11 -3.08
CA PHE A 239 13.36 -16.26 -3.84
C PHE A 239 12.36 -17.09 -3.06
N ARG A 240 11.39 -17.66 -3.77
CA ARG A 240 10.37 -18.56 -3.25
C ARG A 240 10.20 -19.73 -4.20
N THR A 241 10.18 -20.94 -3.67
CA THR A 241 9.89 -22.14 -4.46
C THR A 241 9.18 -23.19 -3.62
N TYR A 242 8.54 -24.14 -4.29
CA TYR A 242 8.07 -25.38 -3.66
C TYR A 242 9.09 -26.51 -3.74
N TYR A 243 10.05 -26.44 -4.68
CA TYR A 243 11.06 -27.47 -4.91
C TYR A 243 12.47 -26.86 -4.76
N HIS A 244 13.15 -27.18 -3.65
CA HIS A 244 14.40 -26.51 -3.31
C HIS A 244 15.59 -26.76 -4.27
N PRO A 245 15.73 -27.90 -4.97
CA PRO A 245 16.87 -28.11 -5.87
C PRO A 245 16.91 -27.12 -7.03
N ASN A 246 15.75 -26.79 -7.61
CA ASN A 246 15.66 -25.75 -8.64
C ASN A 246 16.14 -24.41 -8.08
N LEU A 247 15.77 -24.06 -6.84
CA LEU A 247 16.23 -22.83 -6.24
C LEU A 247 17.75 -22.82 -6.00
N GLU A 248 18.34 -23.94 -5.60
CA GLU A 248 19.80 -24.03 -5.41
C GLU A 248 20.56 -23.94 -6.74
N PHE A 249 20.05 -24.57 -7.80
CA PHE A 249 20.59 -24.44 -9.15
C PHE A 249 20.46 -23.00 -9.68
N PHE A 250 19.30 -22.35 -9.46
CA PHE A 250 19.10 -20.96 -9.91
C PHE A 250 19.97 -19.97 -9.15
N LEU A 251 20.16 -20.17 -7.84
CA LEU A 251 21.09 -19.36 -7.05
C LEU A 251 22.52 -19.54 -7.54
N HIS A 252 22.95 -20.76 -7.86
CA HIS A 252 24.28 -21.00 -8.41
C HIS A 252 24.51 -20.22 -9.71
N PHE A 253 23.56 -20.28 -10.65
CA PHE A 253 23.56 -19.48 -11.88
C PHE A 253 23.59 -17.97 -11.60
N ALA A 254 22.71 -17.47 -10.72
CA ALA A 254 22.58 -16.04 -10.43
C ALA A 254 23.86 -15.44 -9.82
N TYR A 255 24.58 -16.21 -9.01
CA TYR A 255 25.84 -15.77 -8.41
C TYR A 255 26.99 -15.75 -9.41
N HIS A 256 27.07 -16.70 -10.34
CA HIS A 256 28.06 -16.63 -11.42
C HIS A 256 27.84 -15.40 -12.30
N ALA A 257 26.59 -15.09 -12.64
CA ALA A 257 26.25 -13.89 -13.40
C ALA A 257 26.61 -12.61 -12.63
N ALA A 258 26.32 -12.54 -11.34
CA ALA A 258 26.65 -11.39 -10.51
C ALA A 258 28.18 -11.21 -10.36
N TYR A 259 28.92 -12.31 -10.19
CA TYR A 259 30.37 -12.28 -10.10
C TYR A 259 31.02 -11.76 -11.39
N ALA A 260 30.50 -12.18 -12.56
CA ALA A 260 30.97 -11.69 -13.84
C ALA A 260 30.74 -10.17 -14.02
N LEU A 261 29.63 -9.64 -13.46
CA LEU A 261 29.30 -8.21 -13.48
C LEU A 261 29.99 -7.40 -12.37
N GLY A 262 30.82 -8.02 -11.52
CA GLY A 262 31.51 -7.33 -10.43
C GLY A 262 30.59 -6.96 -9.25
N ILE A 263 29.40 -7.53 -9.15
CA ILE A 263 28.42 -7.20 -8.11
C ILE A 263 28.76 -7.96 -6.81
N PRO A 264 29.01 -7.26 -5.67
CA PRO A 264 29.22 -7.93 -4.40
C PRO A 264 27.89 -8.39 -3.79
N LEU A 265 27.75 -9.69 -3.60
CA LEU A 265 26.55 -10.34 -3.03
C LEU A 265 26.81 -10.84 -1.61
N SER A 266 25.77 -10.91 -0.77
CA SER A 266 25.83 -11.74 0.44
C SER A 266 25.75 -13.21 0.08
N HIS A 267 26.14 -14.10 0.99
CA HIS A 267 25.79 -15.52 0.87
C HIS A 267 24.25 -15.73 0.87
N PRO A 268 23.71 -16.79 0.22
CA PRO A 268 22.27 -17.01 0.19
C PRO A 268 21.73 -17.36 1.58
N ALA A 269 20.93 -16.47 2.17
CA ALA A 269 20.35 -16.69 3.48
C ALA A 269 19.17 -17.67 3.39
N ARG A 270 19.21 -18.74 4.19
CA ARG A 270 18.10 -19.70 4.33
C ARG A 270 17.05 -19.14 5.27
N LEU A 271 15.97 -18.62 4.71
CA LEU A 271 14.83 -18.15 5.49
C LEU A 271 13.95 -19.34 5.94
N PRO A 272 13.23 -19.22 7.07
CA PRO A 272 12.32 -20.26 7.53
C PRO A 272 11.30 -20.68 6.46
N THR A 273 11.21 -22.00 6.24
CA THR A 273 10.26 -22.59 5.30
C THR A 273 8.85 -22.39 5.83
N LYS A 274 7.94 -21.85 5.01
CA LYS A 274 6.53 -21.74 5.38
C LYS A 274 5.85 -23.07 5.07
N ARG A 275 5.27 -23.73 6.07
CA ARG A 275 4.47 -24.95 5.91
C ARG A 275 2.99 -24.62 6.04
N SER A 276 2.21 -24.92 5.02
CA SER A 276 0.74 -24.89 5.05
C SER A 276 0.23 -26.34 5.00
N LEU A 277 -0.60 -26.71 5.97
CA LEU A 277 -1.21 -28.04 6.05
C LEU A 277 -2.68 -27.94 5.64
N PHE A 278 -3.13 -28.89 4.82
CA PHE A 278 -4.50 -29.00 4.34
C PHE A 278 -5.00 -30.41 4.64
N THR A 279 -6.19 -30.52 5.21
CA THR A 279 -6.81 -31.82 5.51
C THR A 279 -8.04 -31.97 4.64
N VAL A 280 -8.06 -32.97 3.77
CA VAL A 280 -9.14 -33.17 2.78
C VAL A 280 -9.73 -34.57 2.96
N LEU A 281 -11.01 -34.73 2.66
CA LEU A 281 -11.65 -36.04 2.64
C LEU A 281 -11.05 -36.89 1.50
N LYS A 282 -10.75 -38.16 1.78
CA LYS A 282 -10.28 -39.10 0.74
C LYS A 282 -11.37 -39.44 -0.27
N SER A 283 -12.61 -39.53 0.19
CA SER A 283 -13.76 -39.82 -0.66
C SER A 283 -14.45 -38.53 -1.09
N PRO A 284 -15.01 -38.46 -2.32
CA PRO A 284 -15.82 -37.34 -2.74
C PRO A 284 -17.11 -37.17 -1.91
N PHE A 285 -17.58 -38.20 -1.20
CA PHE A 285 -18.85 -38.14 -0.46
C PHE A 285 -18.89 -38.99 0.84
N ILE A 286 -19.66 -38.54 1.84
CA ILE A 286 -20.02 -39.17 3.14
C ILE A 286 -18.87 -39.58 4.10
N PHE A 287 -17.75 -40.10 3.63
CA PHE A 287 -16.74 -40.75 4.47
C PHE A 287 -15.80 -39.80 5.23
N LYS A 288 -16.33 -39.05 6.22
CA LYS A 288 -15.58 -38.04 7.01
C LYS A 288 -14.42 -38.59 7.85
N LYS A 289 -14.51 -39.85 8.29
CA LYS A 289 -13.45 -40.51 9.10
C LYS A 289 -12.19 -40.81 8.26
N ALA A 290 -12.32 -40.86 6.94
CA ALA A 290 -11.21 -41.05 6.02
C ALA A 290 -10.70 -39.69 5.50
N GLN A 291 -9.71 -39.13 6.19
CA GLN A 291 -9.06 -37.86 5.82
C GLN A 291 -7.62 -38.09 5.37
N GLU A 292 -7.13 -37.20 4.52
CA GLU A 292 -5.74 -37.16 4.07
C GLU A 292 -5.15 -35.77 4.34
N ASN A 293 -3.90 -35.78 4.80
CA ASN A 293 -3.15 -34.57 5.12
C ASN A 293 -2.21 -34.25 3.96
N PHE A 294 -2.44 -33.11 3.31
CA PHE A 294 -1.55 -32.54 2.31
C PHE A 294 -0.73 -31.43 2.93
N GLU A 295 0.52 -31.27 2.48
CA GLU A 295 1.35 -30.15 2.87
C GLU A 295 1.88 -29.38 1.67
N LYS A 296 1.98 -28.07 1.84
CA LYS A 296 2.63 -27.16 0.92
C LYS A 296 3.77 -26.46 1.65
N LYS A 297 5.00 -26.84 1.31
CA LYS A 297 6.23 -26.25 1.83
C LYS A 297 6.73 -25.19 0.86
N THR A 298 6.84 -23.95 1.32
CA THR A 298 7.45 -22.85 0.55
C THR A 298 8.84 -22.56 1.11
N HIS A 299 9.85 -22.96 0.35
CA HIS A 299 11.25 -22.66 0.65
C HIS A 299 11.57 -21.23 0.22
N LYS A 300 12.27 -20.51 1.08
CA LYS A 300 12.59 -19.11 0.89
C LYS A 300 14.10 -18.90 0.99
N ARG A 301 14.64 -18.05 0.12
CA ARG A 301 16.03 -17.61 0.18
C ARG A 301 16.08 -16.10 0.00
N ALA A 302 17.05 -15.46 0.63
CA ALA A 302 17.27 -14.03 0.47
C ALA A 302 18.73 -13.76 0.12
N VAL A 303 18.96 -12.87 -0.83
CA VAL A 303 20.28 -12.45 -1.29
C VAL A 303 20.32 -10.94 -1.25
N LYS A 304 21.29 -10.38 -0.51
CA LYS A 304 21.53 -8.93 -0.46
C LYS A 304 22.60 -8.57 -1.49
N VAL A 305 22.36 -7.48 -2.20
CA VAL A 305 23.26 -6.85 -3.14
C VAL A 305 23.85 -5.62 -2.48
N TRP A 306 25.17 -5.48 -2.55
CA TRP A 306 25.93 -4.38 -1.97
C TRP A 306 26.61 -3.56 -3.06
N ASP A 307 26.91 -2.29 -2.78
CA ASP A 307 27.91 -1.45 -3.46
C ASP A 307 27.97 -1.51 -5.00
N ALA A 308 26.84 -1.74 -5.66
CA ALA A 308 26.75 -1.88 -7.10
C ALA A 308 25.97 -0.72 -7.72
N ASP A 309 26.34 -0.36 -8.95
CA ASP A 309 25.63 0.66 -9.70
C ASP A 309 24.19 0.20 -10.02
N PRO A 310 23.17 1.07 -9.86
CA PRO A 310 21.78 0.74 -10.13
C PRO A 310 21.49 0.24 -11.56
N GLU A 311 22.24 0.70 -12.57
CA GLU A 311 22.07 0.26 -13.96
C GLU A 311 22.63 -1.15 -14.14
N VAL A 312 23.79 -1.43 -13.56
CA VAL A 312 24.40 -2.78 -13.57
C VAL A 312 23.49 -3.79 -12.86
N VAL A 313 22.90 -3.41 -11.72
CA VAL A 313 21.91 -4.24 -11.03
C VAL A 313 20.68 -4.47 -11.91
N ASN A 314 20.21 -3.47 -12.65
CA ASN A 314 19.09 -3.64 -13.58
C ASN A 314 19.43 -4.62 -14.72
N VAL A 315 20.60 -4.52 -15.32
CA VAL A 315 21.05 -5.46 -16.36
C VAL A 315 21.09 -6.89 -15.82
N TRP A 316 21.66 -7.06 -14.63
CA TRP A 316 21.67 -8.36 -13.95
C TRP A 316 20.26 -8.92 -13.70
N LEU A 317 19.35 -8.09 -13.18
CA LEU A 317 17.96 -8.50 -12.93
C LEU A 317 17.25 -8.91 -14.22
N ARG A 318 17.41 -8.15 -15.31
CA ARG A 318 16.84 -8.49 -16.62
C ARG A 318 17.39 -9.82 -17.14
N TYR A 319 18.70 -10.05 -16.98
CA TYR A 319 19.33 -11.32 -17.34
C TYR A 319 18.76 -12.50 -16.53
N LEU A 320 18.50 -12.29 -15.22
CA LEU A 320 17.85 -13.30 -14.37
C LEU A 320 16.40 -13.55 -14.77
N GLU A 321 15.65 -12.52 -15.14
CA GLU A 321 14.26 -12.63 -15.59
C GLU A 321 14.14 -13.41 -16.90
N GLU A 322 15.03 -13.16 -17.85
CA GLU A 322 15.09 -13.89 -19.12
C GLU A 322 15.42 -15.38 -18.93
N HIS A 323 16.32 -15.69 -18.01
CA HIS A 323 16.78 -17.05 -17.73
C HIS A 323 16.16 -17.64 -16.46
N MET A 324 14.92 -17.25 -16.14
CA MET A 324 14.25 -17.69 -14.93
C MET A 324 13.98 -19.20 -14.92
N MET A 325 14.25 -19.84 -13.78
CA MET A 325 13.99 -21.27 -13.62
C MET A 325 12.52 -21.58 -13.30
N PRO A 326 11.93 -22.64 -13.88
CA PRO A 326 10.57 -23.02 -13.58
C PRO A 326 10.38 -23.34 -12.09
N GLY A 327 9.27 -22.83 -11.53
CA GLY A 327 8.91 -23.04 -10.14
C GLY A 327 9.68 -22.17 -9.14
N VAL A 328 10.54 -21.26 -9.59
CA VAL A 328 11.20 -20.24 -8.75
C VAL A 328 10.54 -18.89 -8.97
N GLY A 329 9.94 -18.34 -7.92
CA GLY A 329 9.45 -16.97 -7.90
C GLY A 329 10.49 -16.03 -7.28
N MET A 330 10.76 -14.91 -7.93
CA MET A 330 11.67 -13.88 -7.45
C MET A 330 10.90 -12.60 -7.09
N ARG A 331 11.26 -11.97 -5.97
CA ARG A 331 10.79 -10.63 -5.60
C ARG A 331 12.00 -9.77 -5.27
N VAL A 332 12.13 -8.65 -5.98
CA VAL A 332 13.22 -7.69 -5.78
C VAL A 332 12.72 -6.52 -4.94
N VAL A 333 13.52 -6.11 -3.96
CA VAL A 333 13.36 -4.85 -3.24
C VAL A 333 14.60 -4.02 -3.55
N ARG A 334 14.44 -2.88 -4.23
CA ARG A 334 15.54 -1.97 -4.59
C ARG A 334 15.53 -0.75 -3.67
N TRP A 335 16.71 -0.32 -3.26
CA TRP A 335 16.94 0.93 -2.54
C TRP A 335 17.67 1.90 -3.46
N GLU A 336 17.08 3.07 -3.65
CA GLU A 336 17.68 4.17 -4.38
C GLU A 336 17.94 5.31 -3.41
N ARG A 337 19.15 5.88 -3.48
CA ARG A 337 19.53 7.02 -2.65
C ARG A 337 19.31 8.27 -3.46
N CYS A 338 18.30 9.04 -3.09
CA CYS A 338 17.99 10.30 -3.74
C CYS A 338 18.32 11.47 -2.81
N PRO A 339 18.76 12.61 -3.35
CA PRO A 339 18.91 13.83 -2.57
C PRO A 339 17.55 14.31 -2.04
N VAL A 340 17.58 15.12 -0.99
CA VAL A 340 16.39 15.80 -0.49
C VAL A 340 15.85 16.72 -1.59
N GLY A 341 14.53 16.74 -1.80
CA GLY A 341 13.91 17.52 -2.86
C GLY A 341 13.74 16.80 -4.20
N VAL A 342 14.02 15.49 -4.26
CA VAL A 342 13.81 14.65 -5.46
C VAL A 342 12.42 14.81 -6.10
N GLY A 343 11.38 15.07 -5.29
CA GLY A 343 10.03 15.32 -5.80
C GLY A 343 9.94 16.58 -6.67
N GLN A 344 10.59 17.68 -6.28
CA GLN A 344 10.61 18.91 -7.07
C GLN A 344 11.47 18.76 -8.33
N ALA A 345 12.64 18.12 -8.20
CA ALA A 345 13.52 17.85 -9.34
C ALA A 345 12.82 16.99 -10.41
N ARG A 346 12.21 15.87 -10.00
CA ARG A 346 11.44 15.00 -10.90
C ARG A 346 10.22 15.71 -11.49
N LEU A 347 9.54 16.56 -10.72
CA LEU A 347 8.40 17.32 -11.24
C LEU A 347 8.82 18.31 -12.33
N ASN A 348 9.96 18.98 -12.16
CA ASN A 348 10.49 19.91 -13.15
C ASN A 348 10.92 19.18 -14.44
N GLU A 349 11.58 18.03 -14.30
CA GLU A 349 11.97 17.17 -15.42
C GLU A 349 10.75 16.64 -16.19
N VAL A 350 9.77 16.06 -15.49
CA VAL A 350 8.52 15.57 -16.11
C VAL A 350 7.77 16.72 -16.77
N ARG A 351 7.73 17.90 -16.15
CA ARG A 351 7.12 19.10 -16.76
C ARG A 351 7.86 19.51 -18.04
N GLY A 352 9.18 19.36 -18.09
CA GLY A 352 9.99 19.56 -19.29
C GLY A 352 9.62 18.56 -20.40
N ALA A 353 9.63 17.26 -20.10
CA ALA A 353 9.28 16.22 -21.07
C ALA A 353 7.82 16.30 -21.56
N VAL A 354 6.88 16.67 -20.68
CA VAL A 354 5.48 16.92 -21.06
C VAL A 354 5.39 18.12 -22.01
N ARG A 355 6.17 19.18 -21.80
CA ARG A 355 6.21 20.32 -22.73
C ARG A 355 6.76 19.92 -24.09
N GLU A 356 7.82 19.13 -24.14
CA GLU A 356 8.43 18.65 -25.39
C GLU A 356 7.49 17.70 -26.16
N SER A 357 6.88 16.73 -25.48
CA SER A 357 5.90 15.83 -26.10
C SER A 357 4.65 16.57 -26.62
N VAL A 358 4.15 17.56 -25.86
CA VAL A 358 3.04 18.41 -26.32
C VAL A 358 3.45 19.24 -27.54
N ALA A 359 4.68 19.78 -27.58
CA ALA A 359 5.18 20.50 -28.75
C ALA A 359 5.27 19.58 -29.98
N GLU A 360 5.72 18.33 -29.82
CA GLU A 360 5.77 17.35 -30.90
C GLU A 360 4.36 16.98 -31.41
N GLN A 361 3.39 16.83 -30.50
CA GLN A 361 1.98 16.62 -30.86
C GLN A 361 1.39 17.81 -31.62
N VAL A 362 1.62 19.04 -31.15
CA VAL A 362 1.17 20.27 -31.83
C VAL A 362 1.78 20.36 -33.22
N ARG A 363 3.07 20.03 -33.39
CA ARG A 363 3.73 19.99 -34.69
C ARG A 363 3.10 18.96 -35.64
N LYS A 364 2.82 17.74 -35.15
CA LYS A 364 2.14 16.69 -35.94
C LYS A 364 0.72 17.10 -36.37
N VAL A 365 0.00 17.83 -35.53
CA VAL A 365 -1.32 18.39 -35.88
C VAL A 365 -1.16 19.49 -36.93
N GLY A 366 -0.19 20.39 -36.77
CA GLY A 366 0.11 21.43 -37.76
C GLY A 366 0.46 20.86 -39.14
N GLU A 367 1.33 19.84 -39.20
CA GLU A 367 1.69 19.14 -40.44
C GLU A 367 0.47 18.48 -41.11
N ARG A 368 -0.49 17.99 -40.31
CA ARG A 368 -1.75 17.41 -40.83
C ARG A 368 -2.65 18.47 -41.45
N ILE A 369 -2.87 19.59 -40.74
CA ILE A 369 -3.68 20.70 -41.21
C ILE A 369 -3.10 21.25 -42.52
N VAL A 370 -1.78 21.49 -42.58
CA VAL A 370 -1.14 21.98 -43.81
C VAL A 370 -1.35 21.01 -44.98
N ARG A 371 -1.22 19.69 -44.75
CA ARG A 371 -1.52 18.71 -45.80
C ARG A 371 -2.97 18.78 -46.26
N GLU A 372 -3.92 18.78 -45.33
CA GLU A 372 -5.36 18.86 -45.64
C GLU A 372 -5.69 20.14 -46.45
N GLU A 373 -5.15 21.29 -46.03
CA GLU A 373 -5.34 22.57 -46.72
C GLU A 373 -4.69 22.58 -48.12
N THR A 374 -3.48 22.02 -48.27
CA THR A 374 -2.82 21.93 -49.58
C THR A 374 -3.56 21.00 -50.55
N GLU A 375 -4.11 19.89 -50.06
CA GLU A 375 -4.92 18.97 -50.88
C GLU A 375 -6.27 19.61 -51.24
N ALA A 376 -6.91 20.33 -50.32
CA ALA A 376 -8.12 21.11 -50.60
C ALA A 376 -7.87 22.19 -51.66
N ALA A 377 -6.76 22.92 -51.56
CA ALA A 377 -6.37 23.94 -52.54
C ALA A 377 -6.08 23.34 -53.93
N LYS A 378 -5.36 22.21 -54.00
CA LYS A 378 -5.16 21.48 -55.27
C LYS A 378 -6.47 21.03 -55.89
N LYS A 379 -7.40 20.51 -55.07
CA LYS A 379 -8.72 20.10 -55.52
C LYS A 379 -9.53 21.28 -56.07
N ALA A 380 -9.46 22.44 -55.41
CA ALA A 380 -10.10 23.66 -55.91
C ALA A 380 -9.51 24.11 -57.26
N LEU A 381 -8.19 24.10 -57.39
CA LEU A 381 -7.49 24.42 -58.65
C LEU A 381 -7.86 23.46 -59.80
N SER A 382 -7.98 22.15 -59.53
CA SER A 382 -8.42 21.20 -60.56
C SER A 382 -9.87 21.40 -61.00
N VAL A 383 -10.74 21.87 -60.10
CA VAL A 383 -12.15 22.14 -60.44
C VAL A 383 -12.29 23.39 -61.31
N ASP A 384 -11.41 24.37 -61.14
CA ASP A 384 -11.38 25.57 -61.99
C ASP A 384 -10.76 25.30 -63.37
N SER A 385 -9.77 24.39 -63.49
CA SER A 385 -9.22 24.01 -64.79
C SER A 385 -10.20 23.23 -65.67
N ASP A 386 -11.16 22.51 -65.10
CA ASP A 386 -12.19 21.76 -65.83
C ASP A 386 -13.34 22.66 -66.34
N LYS A 387 -13.36 23.95 -65.99
CA LYS A 387 -14.39 24.93 -66.39
C LYS A 387 -13.99 25.87 -67.54
N LEU A 388 -12.76 25.77 -68.03
CA LEU A 388 -12.23 26.44 -69.22
C LEU A 388 -12.16 25.45 -70.38
#